data_AF-A0A396HSS8-F1
#
_entry.id   AF-A0A396HSS8-F1
#
_cell.length_a   1.000
_cell.length_b   1.000
_cell.length_c   1.000
_cell.angle_alpha   90.00
_cell.angle_beta   90.00
_cell.angle_gamma   90.00
#
_symmetry.space_group_name_H-M   'P 1'
#
loop_
_entity.id
_entity.type
_entity.pdbx_description
1 polymer ?
#
loop_
_entity_poly.entity_id
_entity_poly.type
_entity_poly.pdbx_seq_one_letter_code
_entity_poly.pdbx_strand_id
1 'polypeptide(L)'
;MDHQQHPQIGGSCRGFVFLHSDKGFYLWNPSTGVHKQIPRSPMTIGIKLNILNHNILRFFYGFAYEPSTDDYFVVLRSYKCYNDYDRVSRLITLDIFSLRANK
;
A
#
# COMPACT_ATOMS: atom_id res chain seq x y z
N MET A 1 -4.67 25.85 2.31
CA MET A 1 -3.27 25.46 2.52
C MET A 1 -3.15 24.03 2.06
N ASP A 2 -2.57 23.82 0.88
CA ASP A 2 -2.37 22.47 0.34
C ASP A 2 -1.29 21.78 1.19
N HIS A 3 -1.72 20.85 2.04
CA HIS A 3 -0.79 19.90 2.63
C HIS A 3 -0.31 18.99 1.49
N GLN A 4 0.75 19.37 0.79
CA GLN A 4 1.48 18.47 -0.10
C GLN A 4 2.02 17.33 0.78
N GLN A 5 1.23 16.26 0.89
CA GLN A 5 1.70 15.04 1.51
C GLN A 5 2.69 14.41 0.54
N HIS A 6 3.96 14.45 0.92
CA HIS A 6 4.99 13.71 0.21
C HIS A 6 4.70 12.21 0.28
N PRO A 7 4.94 11.46 -0.81
CA PRO A 7 4.81 10.01 -0.77
C PRO A 7 5.73 9.42 0.30
N GLN A 8 5.21 8.47 1.06
CA GLN A 8 5.92 7.79 2.13
C GLN A 8 6.49 6.46 1.63
N ILE A 9 7.69 6.12 2.09
CA ILE A 9 8.33 4.85 1.77
C ILE A 9 7.67 3.74 2.60
N GLY A 10 7.13 2.72 1.94
CA GLY A 10 6.62 1.52 2.61
C GLY A 10 7.61 0.35 2.58
N GLY A 11 8.67 0.42 1.78
CA GLY A 11 9.74 -0.58 1.74
C GLY A 11 10.59 -0.51 0.47
N SER A 12 11.62 -1.35 0.40
CA SER A 12 12.48 -1.46 -0.78
C SER A 12 12.90 -2.91 -1.03
N CYS A 13 12.99 -3.32 -2.29
CA CYS A 13 13.49 -4.64 -2.69
C CYS A 13 14.15 -4.56 -4.07
N ARG A 14 15.34 -5.18 -4.21
CA ARG A 14 16.08 -5.32 -5.48
C ARG A 14 16.15 -4.03 -6.34
N GLY A 15 16.49 -2.91 -5.71
CA GLY A 15 16.67 -1.64 -6.42
C GLY A 15 15.38 -0.90 -6.77
N PHE A 16 14.22 -1.40 -6.32
CA PHE A 16 12.96 -0.68 -6.36
C PHE A 16 12.52 -0.26 -4.96
N VAL A 17 11.82 0.87 -4.90
CA VAL A 17 11.23 1.45 -3.69
C VAL A 17 9.72 1.45 -3.86
N PHE A 18 9.03 0.87 -2.88
CA PHE A 18 7.58 0.94 -2.76
C PHE A 18 7.18 2.21 -2.02
N LEU A 19 6.34 3.01 -2.66
CA LEU A 19 5.85 4.29 -2.17
C LEU A 19 4.33 4.25 -2.01
N HIS A 20 3.82 4.91 -0.98
CA HIS A 20 2.38 5.10 -0.80
C HIS A 20 2.05 6.58 -0.54
N SER A 21 0.89 7.00 -1.05
CA SER A 21 0.35 8.35 -0.93
C SER A 21 -1.17 8.30 -0.94
N ASP A 22 -1.80 9.43 -0.67
CA ASP A 22 -3.24 9.67 -0.90
C ASP A 22 -3.68 9.35 -2.34
N LYS A 23 -2.78 9.52 -3.32
CA LYS A 23 -3.01 9.20 -4.73
C LYS A 23 -2.88 7.71 -5.03
N GLY A 24 -2.32 6.91 -4.14
CA GLY A 24 -2.22 5.46 -4.25
C GLY A 24 -0.79 4.94 -4.08
N PHE A 25 -0.56 3.74 -4.61
CA PHE A 25 0.66 2.97 -4.45
C PHE A 25 1.51 3.01 -5.72
N TYR A 26 2.81 3.15 -5.54
CA TYR A 26 3.77 3.28 -6.63
C TYR A 26 5.00 2.42 -6.38
N LEU A 27 5.54 1.87 -7.46
CA LEU A 27 6.88 1.30 -7.47
C LEU A 27 7.80 2.27 -8.21
N TRP A 28 8.94 2.60 -7.61
CA TRP A 28 9.90 3.55 -8.14
C TRP A 28 11.30 2.93 -8.22
N ASN A 29 11.97 3.08 -9.35
CA ASN A 29 13.39 2.82 -9.48
C ASN A 29 14.15 4.16 -9.32
N PRO A 30 14.81 4.40 -8.17
CA PRO A 30 15.53 5.65 -7.94
C PRO A 30 16.72 5.85 -8.88
N SER A 31 17.33 4.76 -9.37
CA SER A 31 18.49 4.82 -10.27
C SER A 31 18.12 5.23 -11.69
N THR A 32 16.89 4.97 -12.14
CA THR A 32 16.42 5.32 -13.49
C THR A 32 15.35 6.41 -13.50
N GLY A 33 14.79 6.77 -12.34
CA GLY A 33 13.67 7.69 -12.22
C GLY A 33 12.32 7.11 -12.66
N VAL A 34 12.30 5.90 -13.23
CA VAL A 34 11.08 5.25 -13.72
C VAL A 34 10.19 4.86 -12.55
N HIS A 35 8.90 5.16 -12.65
CA HIS A 35 7.90 4.71 -11.69
C HIS A 35 6.69 4.11 -12.38
N LYS A 36 6.01 3.18 -11.68
CA LYS A 36 4.77 2.55 -12.12
C LYS A 36 3.75 2.61 -10.99
N GLN A 37 2.54 3.07 -11.30
CA GLN A 37 1.43 2.98 -10.36
C GLN A 37 0.95 1.53 -10.26
N ILE A 38 0.78 1.03 -9.03
CA ILE A 38 0.21 -0.29 -8.78
C ILE A 38 -1.32 -0.17 -8.94
N PRO A 39 -1.98 -1.11 -9.64
CA PRO A 39 -3.42 -1.08 -9.83
C PRO A 39 -4.17 -0.96 -8.50
N ARG A 40 -5.26 -0.19 -8.50
CA ARG A 40 -6.08 0.02 -7.31
C ARG A 40 -6.90 -1.25 -7.05
N SER A 41 -6.67 -1.88 -5.89
CA SER A 41 -7.61 -2.86 -5.34
C SER A 41 -8.82 -2.13 -4.72
N PRO A 42 -9.96 -2.81 -4.53
CA PRO A 42 -11.05 -2.35 -3.65
C PRO A 42 -10.55 -1.79 -2.31
N MET A 43 -9.44 -2.30 -1.80
CA MET A 43 -8.81 -1.85 -0.56
C MET A 43 -8.18 -0.45 -0.67
N THR A 44 -7.65 -0.07 -1.83
CA THR A 44 -7.16 1.31 -2.09
C THR A 44 -8.31 2.32 -2.04
N ILE A 45 -9.52 1.91 -2.42
CA ILE A 45 -10.75 2.71 -2.28
C ILE A 45 -11.14 2.82 -0.80
N GLY A 46 -10.96 1.73 -0.04
CA GLY A 46 -11.14 1.72 1.42
C GLY A 46 -10.27 2.75 2.16
N ILE A 47 -9.01 2.95 1.74
CA ILE A 47 -8.13 4.00 2.31
C ILE A 47 -8.78 5.39 2.18
N LYS A 48 -9.22 5.73 0.98
CA LYS A 48 -9.81 7.05 0.66
C LYS A 48 -11.10 7.32 1.44
N LEU A 49 -11.92 6.29 1.64
CA LEU A 49 -13.19 6.40 2.34
C LEU A 49 -13.04 6.55 3.87
N ASN A 50 -11.94 6.05 4.44
CA ASN A 50 -11.72 6.12 5.89
C ASN A 50 -11.13 7.46 6.36
N ILE A 51 -10.40 8.17 5.50
CA ILE A 51 -10.03 9.58 5.74
C ILE A 51 -11.29 10.44 6.01
N LEU A 52 -12.43 10.07 5.40
CA LEU A 52 -13.70 10.80 5.53
C LEU A 52 -14.54 10.41 6.75
N ASN A 53 -14.36 9.22 7.32
CA ASN A 53 -15.31 8.63 8.29
C ASN A 53 -14.80 8.57 9.75
N HIS A 54 -13.71 9.26 10.10
CA HIS A 54 -13.14 9.30 11.46
C HIS A 54 -12.81 7.93 12.13
N ASN A 55 -12.84 6.83 11.37
CA ASN A 55 -12.37 5.52 11.81
C ASN A 55 -10.87 5.40 11.55
N ILE A 56 -10.10 4.94 12.55
CA ILE A 56 -8.66 4.73 12.40
C ILE A 56 -8.47 3.40 11.65
N LEU A 57 -8.27 3.48 10.34
CA LEU A 57 -7.66 2.38 9.59
C LEU A 57 -6.14 2.47 9.70
N ARG A 58 -5.53 1.39 10.18
CA ARG A 58 -4.08 1.22 10.12
C ARG A 58 -3.74 0.28 8.98
N PHE A 59 -2.63 0.57 8.31
CA PHE A 59 -2.15 -0.16 7.16
C PHE A 59 -0.75 -0.70 7.43
N PHE A 60 -0.50 -1.93 6.98
CA PHE A 60 0.83 -2.49 6.83
C PHE A 60 1.08 -2.82 5.37
N TYR A 61 2.32 -2.62 4.96
CA TYR A 61 2.77 -2.86 3.61
C TYR A 61 3.95 -3.83 3.64
N GLY A 62 3.96 -4.76 2.68
CA GLY A 62 5.09 -5.62 2.39
C GLY A 62 5.43 -5.53 0.91
N PHE A 63 6.71 -5.56 0.58
CA PHE A 63 7.18 -5.60 -0.79
C PHE A 63 8.28 -6.66 -0.91
N ALA A 64 8.05 -7.64 -1.76
CA ALA A 64 8.95 -8.78 -1.91
C ALA A 64 9.17 -9.10 -3.39
N TYR A 65 10.34 -9.67 -3.69
CA TYR A 65 10.64 -10.25 -4.99
C TYR A 65 10.69 -11.77 -4.85
N GLU A 66 10.01 -12.46 -5.75
CA GLU A 66 9.99 -13.92 -5.85
C GLU A 66 10.83 -14.35 -7.07
N PRO A 67 12.04 -14.89 -6.86
CA PRO A 67 12.92 -15.26 -7.97
C PRO A 67 12.37 -16.36 -8.88
N SER A 68 11.54 -17.27 -8.34
CA SER A 68 11.02 -18.42 -9.10
C SER A 68 10.06 -18.01 -10.21
N THR A 69 9.33 -16.91 -10.02
CA THR A 69 8.35 -16.38 -10.99
C THR A 69 8.81 -15.10 -11.67
N ASP A 70 10.00 -14.60 -11.32
CA ASP A 70 10.51 -13.29 -11.70
C ASP A 70 9.45 -12.21 -11.53
N ASP A 71 8.87 -12.17 -10.33
CA ASP A 71 7.74 -11.31 -10.02
C ASP A 71 7.94 -10.59 -8.70
N TYR A 72 7.29 -9.44 -8.59
CA TYR A 72 7.22 -8.68 -7.36
C TYR A 72 5.83 -8.81 -6.76
N PHE A 73 5.80 -9.02 -5.46
CA PHE A 73 4.59 -9.09 -4.66
C PHE A 73 4.48 -7.89 -3.75
N VAL A 74 3.30 -7.28 -3.75
CA VAL A 74 2.93 -6.26 -2.78
C VAL A 74 1.88 -6.85 -1.86
N VAL A 75 2.14 -6.79 -0.56
CA VAL A 75 1.20 -7.22 0.49
C VAL A 75 0.59 -5.97 1.11
N LEU A 76 -0.72 -5.86 1.05
CA LEU A 76 -1.48 -4.82 1.73
C LEU A 76 -2.30 -5.45 2.84
N ARG A 77 -2.12 -4.97 4.06
CA ARG A 77 -2.95 -5.38 5.21
C ARG A 77 -3.59 -4.15 5.83
N SER A 78 -4.87 -4.24 6.15
CA SER A 78 -5.53 -3.22 6.97
C SER A 78 -6.35 -3.83 8.07
N TYR A 79 -6.56 -3.02 9.10
CA TYR A 79 -7.43 -3.34 10.23
C TYR A 79 -8.10 -2.07 10.74
N LYS A 80 -9.32 -2.24 11.25
CA LYS A 80 -10.11 -1.17 11.86
C LYS A 80 -9.82 -1.08 13.36
N CYS A 81 -9.38 0.08 13.80
CA CYS A 81 -9.29 0.44 15.21
C CYS A 81 -10.47 1.34 15.57
N TYR A 82 -11.18 1.00 16.65
CA TYR A 82 -12.12 1.91 17.30
C TYR A 82 -11.39 2.67 18.41
N ASN A 83 -11.81 3.91 18.66
CA ASN A 83 -11.16 4.82 19.64
C ASN A 83 -11.30 4.37 21.10
N ASP A 84 -11.97 3.24 21.37
CA ASP A 84 -12.18 2.70 22.70
C ASP A 84 -11.29 1.46 22.91
N TYR A 85 -10.21 1.66 23.66
CA TYR A 85 -9.25 0.66 24.16
C TYR A 85 -8.98 -0.55 23.26
N ASP A 86 -8.09 -0.38 22.28
CA ASP A 86 -7.26 -1.43 21.66
C ASP A 86 -7.96 -2.73 21.22
N ARG A 87 -9.29 -2.69 21.01
CA ARG A 87 -10.02 -3.76 20.35
C ARG A 87 -9.85 -3.57 18.86
N VAL A 88 -8.79 -4.17 18.33
CA VAL A 88 -8.65 -4.44 16.89
C VAL A 88 -9.93 -5.16 16.46
N SER A 89 -10.77 -4.45 15.69
CA SER A 89 -12.01 -5.06 15.22
C SER A 89 -11.71 -6.09 14.14
N ARG A 90 -12.49 -7.18 14.17
CA ARG A 90 -12.34 -8.47 13.46
C ARG A 90 -12.18 -8.41 11.94
N LEU A 91 -12.22 -7.25 11.30
CA LEU A 91 -12.04 -7.15 9.86
C LEU A 91 -10.58 -6.87 9.54
N ILE A 92 -9.83 -7.96 9.36
CA ILE A 92 -8.49 -7.95 8.81
C ILE A 92 -8.64 -8.28 7.33
N THR A 93 -8.25 -7.36 6.47
CA THR A 93 -8.14 -7.64 5.03
C THR A 93 -6.67 -7.80 4.70
N LEU A 94 -6.35 -8.84 3.93
CA LEU A 94 -5.02 -9.11 3.39
C LEU A 94 -5.16 -9.28 1.90
N ASP A 95 -4.54 -8.39 1.14
CA ASP A 95 -4.45 -8.49 -0.30
C ASP A 95 -2.99 -8.70 -0.70
N ILE A 96 -2.75 -9.61 -1.65
CA ILE A 96 -1.44 -9.88 -2.22
C ILE A 96 -1.54 -9.66 -3.73
N PHE A 97 -0.70 -8.76 -4.25
CA PHE A 97 -0.69 -8.38 -5.65
C PHE A 97 0.59 -8.85 -6.32
N SER A 98 0.47 -9.69 -7.34
CA SER A 98 1.50 -9.92 -8.33
C SER A 98 1.61 -8.70 -9.26
N LEU A 99 2.80 -8.15 -9.46
CA LEU A 99 2.99 -7.01 -10.38
C LEU A 99 3.09 -7.45 -11.85
N ARG A 100 3.40 -8.72 -12.10
CA ARG A 100 3.44 -9.33 -13.44
C ARG A 100 2.06 -9.75 -13.94
N ALA A 101 1.19 -10.27 -13.08
CA ALA A 101 -0.15 -10.76 -13.44
C ALA A 101 -1.17 -9.63 -13.67
N ASN A 102 -0.84 -8.42 -13.20
CA ASN A 102 -1.64 -7.23 -13.44
C ASN A 102 -1.27 -6.58 -14.79
N LYS A 103 -1.91 -7.05 -15.87
CA LYS A 103 -1.95 -6.38 -17.18
C LYS A 103 -3.12 -5.42 -17.26
#